data_AF-Q4T0E9-F1
#
_entry.id   AF-Q4T0E9-F1
#
_cell.length_a   1.000
_cell.length_b   1.000
_cell.length_c   1.000
_cell.angle_alpha   90.00
_cell.angle_beta   90.00
_cell.angle_gamma   90.00
#
_symmetry.space_group_name_H-M   'P 1'
#
loop_
_entity.id
_entity.type
_entity.pdbx_description
1 polymer ?
#
loop_
_entity_poly.entity_id
_entity_poly.type
_entity_poly.pdbx_seq_one_letter_code
_entity_poly.pdbx_strand_id
1 'polypeptide(L)'
;DVVSQFGMENIILYTALLLKKRIIVHHPRVEALLEFTRALPTLTWHRKDWSIVHPYVHLTDTEIEDLQKCPGYIAGFVDPEVSNRTDLFDVYVNLPESVITVSQSAKDSMAMGKLHKDIGHLIMQTAEDPEKSESQVVKDISVKTKEILANLEALAHECEDSKITLESLKQHHFPPVTENFLFHLAAAEQLLRI
;
A
#
# COMPACT_ATOMS: atom_id res chain seq x y z
N ASP A 1 -14.99 2.82 -7.10
CA ASP A 1 -15.46 2.75 -5.69
C ASP A 1 -14.39 3.03 -4.64
N VAL A 2 -13.26 2.30 -4.60
CA VAL A 2 -12.20 2.53 -3.58
C VAL A 2 -11.66 3.96 -3.62
N VAL A 3 -11.26 4.46 -4.80
CA VAL A 3 -10.69 5.81 -4.94
C VAL A 3 -11.71 6.89 -4.60
N SER A 4 -12.95 6.75 -5.07
CA SER A 4 -14.02 7.72 -4.84
C SER A 4 -14.42 7.82 -3.38
N GLN A 5 -14.32 6.74 -2.61
CA GLN A 5 -14.67 6.73 -1.20
C GLN A 5 -13.70 7.53 -0.32
N PHE A 6 -12.41 7.48 -0.63
CA PHE A 6 -11.36 8.09 0.20
C PHE A 6 -10.72 9.35 -0.42
N GLY A 7 -11.04 9.67 -1.68
CA GLY A 7 -10.46 10.81 -2.40
C GLY A 7 -8.93 10.78 -2.34
N MET A 8 -8.32 11.89 -1.89
CA MET A 8 -6.86 11.99 -1.77
C MET A 8 -6.27 10.99 -0.78
N GLU A 9 -7.01 10.57 0.26
CA GLU A 9 -6.50 9.64 1.27
C GLU A 9 -6.27 8.23 0.71
N ASN A 10 -6.83 7.91 -0.47
CA ASN A 10 -6.52 6.66 -1.17
C ASN A 10 -5.01 6.50 -1.48
N ILE A 11 -4.24 7.59 -1.50
CA ILE A 11 -2.78 7.51 -1.60
C ILE A 11 -2.16 6.70 -0.46
N ILE A 12 -2.77 6.73 0.73
CA ILE A 12 -2.30 5.94 1.88
C ILE A 12 -2.43 4.45 1.58
N LEU A 13 -3.56 4.02 1.00
CA LEU A 13 -3.78 2.62 0.61
C LEU A 13 -2.81 2.21 -0.49
N TYR A 14 -2.65 3.04 -1.53
CA TYR A 14 -1.69 2.79 -2.60
C TYR A 14 -0.25 2.63 -2.05
N THR A 15 0.19 3.55 -1.20
CA THR A 15 1.53 3.48 -0.60
C THR A 15 1.67 2.26 0.32
N ALA A 16 0.66 1.94 1.13
CA ALA A 16 0.69 0.78 2.00
C ALA A 16 0.86 -0.52 1.20
N LEU A 17 0.11 -0.66 0.11
CA LEU A 17 0.22 -1.80 -0.80
C LEU A 17 1.61 -1.85 -1.43
N LEU A 18 2.10 -0.72 -1.95
CA LEU A 18 3.40 -0.64 -2.59
C LEU A 18 4.55 -0.97 -1.61
N LEU A 19 4.42 -0.60 -0.34
CA LEU A 19 5.39 -0.91 0.71
C LEU A 19 5.15 -2.26 1.40
N LYS A 20 4.23 -3.10 0.90
CA LYS A 20 3.86 -4.42 1.48
C LYS A 20 3.49 -4.32 2.97
N LYS A 21 2.75 -3.29 3.35
CA LYS A 21 2.26 -3.08 4.72
C LYS A 21 1.11 -4.01 5.06
N ARG A 22 0.88 -4.21 6.36
CA ARG A 22 -0.26 -4.95 6.89
C ARG A 22 -1.48 -4.03 6.92
N ILE A 23 -2.45 -4.31 6.06
CA ILE A 23 -3.68 -3.53 5.91
C ILE A 23 -4.82 -4.33 6.52
N ILE A 24 -5.51 -3.74 7.49
CA ILE A 24 -6.76 -4.29 8.02
C ILE A 24 -7.93 -3.45 7.53
N VAL A 25 -8.99 -4.11 7.07
CA VAL A 25 -10.24 -3.49 6.67
C VAL A 25 -11.33 -3.99 7.59
N HIS A 26 -12.08 -3.08 8.20
CA HIS A 26 -13.25 -3.41 9.00
C HIS A 26 -14.52 -2.97 8.27
N HIS A 27 -15.50 -3.88 8.18
CA HIS A 27 -16.87 -3.56 7.77
C HIS A 27 -17.85 -4.61 8.33
N PRO A 28 -19.00 -4.22 8.92
CA PRO A 28 -19.93 -5.18 9.53
C PRO A 28 -20.70 -6.02 8.50
N ARG A 29 -20.83 -5.54 7.25
CA ARG A 29 -21.40 -6.33 6.14
C ARG A 29 -20.30 -7.04 5.37
N VAL A 30 -20.41 -8.36 5.30
CA VAL A 30 -19.43 -9.24 4.63
C VAL A 30 -19.32 -8.90 3.15
N GLU A 31 -20.40 -8.59 2.45
CA GLU A 31 -20.35 -8.33 1.00
C GLU A 31 -19.45 -7.14 0.67
N ALA A 32 -19.66 -6.01 1.36
CA ALA A 32 -18.84 -4.81 1.18
C ALA A 32 -17.38 -5.03 1.58
N LEU A 33 -17.15 -5.85 2.62
CA LEU A 33 -15.80 -6.23 3.04
C LEU A 33 -15.07 -7.03 1.94
N LEU A 34 -15.76 -8.04 1.37
CA LEU A 34 -15.22 -8.88 0.31
C LEU A 34 -14.97 -8.08 -0.98
N GLU A 35 -15.89 -7.19 -1.36
CA GLU A 35 -15.74 -6.32 -2.54
C GLU A 35 -14.54 -5.39 -2.39
N PHE A 36 -14.43 -4.70 -1.25
CA PHE A 36 -13.36 -3.75 -1.00
C PHE A 36 -11.98 -4.40 -0.94
N THR A 37 -11.84 -5.47 -0.15
CA THR A 37 -10.55 -6.16 0.03
C THR A 37 -10.03 -6.77 -1.27
N ARG A 38 -10.91 -7.30 -2.13
CA ARG A 38 -10.53 -7.86 -3.45
C ARG A 38 -10.09 -6.81 -4.46
N ALA A 39 -10.57 -5.57 -4.33
CA ALA A 39 -10.19 -4.47 -5.21
C ALA A 39 -8.79 -3.91 -4.91
N LEU A 40 -8.33 -3.98 -3.65
CA LEU A 40 -7.07 -3.34 -3.24
C LEU A 40 -5.83 -3.80 -4.03
N PRO A 41 -5.57 -5.10 -4.28
CA PRO A 41 -4.39 -5.51 -5.05
C PRO A 41 -4.34 -4.95 -6.48
N THR A 42 -5.47 -4.49 -7.02
CA THR A 42 -5.50 -3.85 -8.35
C THR A 42 -4.74 -2.53 -8.40
N LEU A 43 -4.59 -1.82 -7.27
CA LEU A 43 -3.77 -0.61 -7.18
C LEU A 43 -2.27 -0.91 -7.37
N THR A 44 -1.85 -2.16 -7.18
CA THR A 44 -0.49 -2.65 -7.41
C THR A 44 -0.48 -3.80 -8.43
N TRP A 45 -1.22 -3.64 -9.53
CA TRP A 45 -1.42 -4.68 -10.56
C TRP A 45 -0.12 -5.28 -11.13
N HIS A 46 1.01 -4.58 -11.06
CA HIS A 46 2.31 -5.09 -11.50
C HIS A 46 2.71 -6.39 -10.78
N ARG A 47 2.25 -6.61 -9.55
CA ARG A 47 2.55 -7.84 -8.78
C ARG A 47 1.66 -9.02 -9.14
N LYS A 48 0.42 -8.75 -9.56
CA LYS A 48 -0.61 -9.77 -9.82
C LYS A 48 -0.78 -10.79 -8.69
N ASP A 49 -0.65 -10.33 -7.44
CA ASP A 49 -0.62 -11.18 -6.26
C ASP A 49 -1.87 -10.99 -5.40
N TRP A 50 -2.75 -11.99 -5.41
CA TRP A 50 -3.94 -12.06 -4.55
C TRP A 50 -3.74 -13.00 -3.35
N SER A 51 -2.57 -13.63 -3.20
CA SER A 51 -2.29 -14.52 -2.06
C SER A 51 -2.19 -13.75 -0.74
N ILE A 52 -1.93 -12.45 -0.80
CA ILE A 52 -1.90 -11.53 0.34
C ILE A 52 -3.29 -11.14 0.86
N VAL A 53 -4.38 -11.57 0.20
CA VAL A 53 -5.75 -11.18 0.55
C VAL A 53 -6.41 -12.25 1.40
N HIS A 54 -6.76 -11.87 2.62
CA HIS A 54 -7.53 -12.64 3.59
C HIS A 54 -8.85 -11.90 3.82
N PRO A 55 -9.83 -12.02 2.90
CA PRO A 55 -10.92 -11.05 2.80
C PRO A 55 -11.96 -11.16 3.92
N TYR A 56 -11.91 -12.25 4.70
CA TYR A 56 -12.77 -12.48 5.85
C TYR A 56 -12.02 -13.34 6.87
N VAL A 57 -11.66 -12.73 7.99
CA VAL A 57 -10.86 -13.31 9.08
C VAL A 57 -11.58 -13.06 10.41
N HIS A 58 -11.48 -13.99 11.35
CA HIS A 58 -11.95 -13.81 12.72
C HIS A 58 -10.78 -13.54 13.67
N LEU A 59 -11.07 -13.00 14.85
CA LEU A 59 -10.05 -12.72 15.88
C LEU A 59 -9.64 -14.00 16.64
N THR A 60 -9.53 -15.13 15.94
CA THR A 60 -9.08 -16.40 16.53
C THR A 60 -7.56 -16.47 16.51
N ASP A 61 -6.96 -17.04 17.55
CA ASP A 61 -5.49 -17.12 17.67
C ASP A 61 -4.85 -17.79 16.45
N THR A 62 -5.46 -18.85 15.93
CA THR A 62 -4.95 -19.58 14.75
C THR A 62 -4.90 -18.70 13.49
N GLU A 63 -5.97 -17.96 13.19
CA GLU A 63 -5.99 -17.09 12.02
C GLU A 63 -5.04 -15.89 12.16
N ILE A 64 -4.93 -15.36 13.38
CA ILE A 64 -3.99 -14.29 13.68
C ILE A 64 -2.54 -14.76 13.54
N GLU A 65 -2.20 -15.94 14.05
CA GLU A 65 -0.88 -16.54 13.89
C GLU A 65 -0.55 -16.77 12.41
N ASP A 66 -1.53 -17.20 11.60
CA ASP A 66 -1.34 -17.38 10.16
C ASP A 66 -1.13 -16.04 9.43
N LEU A 67 -1.90 -15.00 9.76
CA LEU A 67 -1.69 -13.65 9.23
C LEU A 67 -0.30 -13.11 9.55
N GLN A 68 0.16 -13.29 10.78
CA GLN A 68 1.46 -12.78 11.24
C GLN A 68 2.66 -13.46 10.58
N LYS A 69 2.48 -14.62 9.93
CA LYS A 69 3.53 -15.26 9.11
C LYS A 69 3.74 -14.51 7.79
N CYS A 70 2.76 -13.74 7.33
CA CYS A 70 2.86 -12.95 6.11
C CYS A 70 3.54 -11.61 6.41
N PRO A 71 4.61 -11.24 5.67
CA PRO A 71 5.31 -9.97 5.90
C PRO A 71 4.44 -8.74 5.58
N GLY A 72 3.42 -8.92 4.73
CA GLY A 72 2.40 -7.93 4.39
C GLY A 72 1.14 -8.63 3.91
N TYR A 73 -0.03 -8.09 4.24
CA TYR A 73 -1.32 -8.69 3.92
C TYR A 73 -2.44 -7.64 3.88
N ILE A 74 -3.58 -8.04 3.34
CA ILE A 74 -4.85 -7.34 3.36
C ILE A 74 -5.85 -8.25 4.05
N ALA A 75 -6.26 -7.91 5.26
CA ALA A 75 -7.16 -8.75 6.05
C ALA A 75 -8.48 -8.02 6.34
N GLY A 76 -9.60 -8.67 6.03
CA GLY A 76 -10.94 -8.16 6.28
C GLY A 76 -11.54 -8.71 7.56
N PHE A 77 -12.13 -7.86 8.40
CA PHE A 77 -12.79 -8.24 9.65
C PHE A 77 -14.20 -7.64 9.74
N VAL A 78 -15.13 -8.42 10.29
CA VAL A 78 -16.45 -7.93 10.69
C VAL A 78 -16.51 -7.50 12.15
N ASP A 79 -15.55 -7.96 12.95
CA ASP A 79 -15.45 -7.63 14.36
C ASP A 79 -14.75 -6.28 14.54
N PRO A 80 -15.43 -5.24 15.08
CA PRO A 80 -14.83 -3.92 15.27
C PRO A 80 -13.68 -3.90 16.29
N GLU A 81 -13.57 -4.91 17.17
CA GLU A 81 -12.51 -5.00 18.17
C GLU A 81 -11.12 -5.16 17.55
N VAL A 82 -11.03 -5.50 16.25
CA VAL A 82 -9.76 -5.50 15.52
C VAL A 82 -9.06 -4.13 15.54
N SER A 83 -9.82 -3.04 15.68
CA SER A 83 -9.27 -1.69 15.79
C SER A 83 -8.38 -1.50 17.03
N ASN A 84 -8.61 -2.30 18.09
CA ASN A 84 -7.81 -2.29 19.32
C ASN A 84 -6.50 -3.09 19.18
N ARG A 85 -6.35 -3.87 18.11
CA ARG A 85 -5.20 -4.76 17.85
C ARG A 85 -4.16 -4.10 16.95
N THR A 86 -3.55 -3.01 17.46
CA THR A 86 -2.52 -2.24 16.74
C THR A 86 -1.27 -3.07 16.37
N ASP A 87 -1.07 -4.22 17.02
CA ASP A 87 -0.03 -5.19 16.66
C ASP A 87 -0.28 -5.88 15.31
N LEU A 88 -1.53 -5.88 14.83
CA LEU A 88 -1.94 -6.57 13.61
C LEU A 88 -1.97 -5.70 12.36
N PHE A 89 -1.73 -4.40 12.45
CA PHE A 89 -1.80 -3.55 11.27
C PHE A 89 -0.79 -2.42 11.28
N ASP A 90 -0.35 -2.08 10.09
CA ASP A 90 0.32 -0.84 9.79
C ASP A 90 -0.70 0.23 9.38
N VAL A 91 -1.75 -0.19 8.68
CA VAL A 91 -2.87 0.64 8.22
C VAL A 91 -4.20 -0.04 8.55
N TYR A 92 -5.10 0.68 9.20
CA TYR A 92 -6.46 0.25 9.50
C TYR A 92 -7.47 1.09 8.70
N VAL A 93 -8.44 0.43 8.07
CA VAL A 93 -9.49 1.05 7.28
C VAL A 93 -10.83 0.75 7.95
N ASN A 94 -11.45 1.78 8.53
CA ASN A 94 -12.84 1.69 8.98
C ASN A 94 -13.75 2.04 7.81
N LEU A 95 -14.19 1.03 7.05
CA LEU A 95 -14.90 1.23 5.80
C LEU A 95 -16.27 1.92 5.98
N PRO A 96 -17.09 1.62 7.01
CA PRO A 96 -18.33 2.35 7.29
C PRO A 96 -18.16 3.85 7.53
N GLU A 97 -17.04 4.24 8.16
CA GLU A 97 -16.76 5.64 8.49
C GLU A 97 -15.90 6.32 7.42
N SER A 98 -15.43 5.57 6.41
CA SER A 98 -14.47 6.04 5.41
C SER A 98 -13.22 6.66 6.04
N VAL A 99 -12.72 6.07 7.13
CA VAL A 99 -11.52 6.53 7.84
C VAL A 99 -10.35 5.58 7.63
N ILE A 100 -9.19 6.14 7.28
CA ILE A 100 -7.92 5.41 7.23
C ILE A 100 -7.04 5.87 8.39
N THR A 101 -6.56 4.92 9.19
CA THR A 101 -5.65 5.17 10.31
C THR A 101 -4.31 4.50 10.05
N VAL A 102 -3.22 5.26 10.13
CA VAL A 102 -1.86 4.73 10.07
C VAL A 102 -1.35 4.51 11.50
N SER A 103 -0.86 3.31 11.79
CA SER A 103 -0.28 2.97 13.10
C SER A 103 0.95 3.83 13.40
N GLN A 104 1.26 4.01 14.68
CA GLN A 104 2.42 4.77 15.10
C GLN A 104 3.75 4.13 14.64
N SER A 105 3.81 2.80 14.53
CA SER A 105 4.99 2.07 14.02
C SER A 105 5.21 2.24 12.52
N ALA A 106 4.15 2.51 11.75
CA ALA A 106 4.24 2.69 10.30
C ALA A 106 4.40 4.16 9.88
N LYS A 107 4.12 5.11 10.79
CA LYS A 107 4.02 6.56 10.52
C LYS A 107 5.20 7.12 9.73
N ASP A 108 6.42 6.75 10.09
CA ASP A 108 7.63 7.25 9.41
C ASP A 108 7.72 6.71 7.98
N SER A 109 7.59 5.39 7.80
CA SER A 109 7.62 4.74 6.48
C SER A 109 6.45 5.14 5.57
N MET A 110 5.37 5.64 6.16
CA MET A 110 4.14 6.09 5.48
C MET A 110 4.06 7.62 5.40
N ALA A 111 5.15 8.34 5.64
CA ALA A 111 5.17 9.79 5.53
C ALA A 111 4.88 10.26 4.10
N MET A 112 3.98 11.23 3.95
CA MET A 112 3.53 11.72 2.64
C MET A 112 4.34 12.94 2.20
N GLY A 113 4.96 12.81 1.03
CA GLY A 113 5.78 13.86 0.39
C GLY A 113 5.13 14.40 -0.88
N LYS A 114 5.85 15.28 -1.59
CA LYS A 114 5.40 15.81 -2.88
C LYS A 114 5.13 14.69 -3.89
N LEU A 115 6.05 13.72 -4.01
CA LEU A 115 5.89 12.54 -4.88
C LEU A 115 4.56 11.82 -4.65
N HIS A 116 4.23 11.56 -3.39
CA HIS A 116 2.99 10.89 -2.99
C HIS A 116 1.76 11.70 -3.40
N LYS A 117 1.78 13.01 -3.15
CA LYS A 117 0.70 13.91 -3.57
C LYS A 117 0.52 13.87 -5.09
N ASP A 118 1.60 13.94 -5.85
CA ASP A 118 1.54 13.91 -7.32
C ASP A 118 0.94 12.58 -7.84
N ILE A 119 1.30 11.45 -7.22
CA ILE A 119 0.69 10.13 -7.51
C ILE A 119 -0.79 10.12 -7.11
N GLY A 120 -1.14 10.65 -5.94
CA GLY A 120 -2.51 10.72 -5.45
C GLY A 120 -3.42 11.51 -6.40
N HIS A 121 -2.94 12.66 -6.89
CA HIS A 121 -3.67 13.44 -7.90
C HIS A 121 -3.86 12.66 -9.20
N LEU A 122 -2.84 11.93 -9.66
CA LEU A 122 -2.98 11.08 -10.85
C LEU A 122 -4.06 10.01 -10.65
N ILE A 123 -4.04 9.31 -9.51
CA ILE A 123 -5.01 8.26 -9.18
C ILE A 123 -6.43 8.83 -9.17
N MET A 124 -6.63 9.98 -8.53
CA MET A 124 -7.93 10.65 -8.51
C MET A 124 -8.37 11.10 -9.90
N GLN A 125 -7.51 11.80 -10.64
CA GLN A 125 -7.83 12.29 -11.98
C GLN A 125 -8.21 11.17 -12.93
N THR A 126 -7.52 10.03 -12.87
CA THR A 126 -7.89 8.89 -13.73
C THR A 126 -9.20 8.23 -13.28
N ALA A 127 -9.48 8.17 -11.98
CA ALA A 127 -10.69 7.56 -11.45
C ALA A 127 -11.95 8.43 -11.59
N GLU A 128 -11.79 9.75 -11.66
CA GLU A 128 -12.89 10.72 -11.83
C GLU A 128 -13.23 10.98 -13.30
N ASP A 129 -12.39 10.50 -14.24
CA ASP A 129 -12.63 10.63 -15.68
C ASP A 129 -13.78 9.72 -16.13
N PRO A 130 -14.95 10.26 -16.53
CA PRO A 130 -16.12 9.47 -16.89
C PRO A 130 -15.92 8.65 -18.16
N GLU A 131 -14.91 8.97 -18.98
CA GLU A 131 -14.60 8.24 -20.21
C GLU A 131 -13.71 7.01 -19.94
N LYS A 132 -13.18 6.85 -18.72
CA LYS A 132 -12.30 5.74 -18.36
C LYS A 132 -13.05 4.62 -17.66
N SER A 133 -12.86 3.40 -18.16
CA SER A 133 -13.27 2.19 -17.44
C SER A 133 -12.36 1.94 -16.23
N GLU A 134 -12.84 1.16 -15.25
CA GLU A 134 -12.03 0.72 -14.11
C GLU A 134 -10.73 0.02 -14.55
N SER A 135 -10.77 -0.76 -15.63
CA SER A 135 -9.59 -1.41 -16.21
C SER A 135 -8.57 -0.41 -16.77
N GLN A 136 -9.02 0.73 -17.30
CA GLN A 136 -8.14 1.80 -17.77
C GLN A 136 -7.54 2.57 -16.59
N VAL A 137 -8.30 2.80 -15.52
CA VAL A 137 -7.80 3.34 -14.24
C VAL A 137 -6.66 2.48 -13.71
N VAL A 138 -6.87 1.17 -13.58
CA VAL A 138 -5.85 0.21 -13.12
C VAL A 138 -4.61 0.24 -14.02
N LYS A 139 -4.80 0.33 -15.35
CA LYS A 139 -3.70 0.42 -16.31
C LYS A 139 -2.88 1.69 -16.12
N ASP A 140 -3.50 2.85 -15.93
CA ASP A 140 -2.80 4.13 -15.74
C ASP A 140 -1.98 4.12 -14.44
N ILE A 141 -2.57 3.63 -13.35
CA ILE A 141 -1.88 3.44 -12.07
C ILE A 141 -0.70 2.48 -12.24
N SER A 142 -0.87 1.42 -13.03
CA SER A 142 0.18 0.45 -13.33
C SER A 142 1.34 1.07 -14.11
N VAL A 143 1.05 1.91 -15.10
CA VAL A 143 2.08 2.64 -15.85
C VAL A 143 2.87 3.53 -14.91
N LYS A 144 2.19 4.30 -14.06
CA LYS A 144 2.89 5.17 -13.10
C LYS A 144 3.74 4.39 -12.12
N THR A 145 3.23 3.26 -11.64
CA THR A 145 3.97 2.40 -10.72
C THR A 145 5.22 1.83 -11.38
N LYS A 146 5.14 1.41 -12.65
CA LYS A 146 6.30 0.95 -13.41
C LYS A 146 7.35 2.04 -13.61
N GLU A 147 6.96 3.30 -13.81
CA GLU A 147 7.92 4.41 -13.87
C GLU A 147 8.69 4.56 -12.55
N ILE A 148 7.99 4.48 -11.41
CA ILE A 148 8.60 4.57 -10.09
C ILE A 148 9.58 3.41 -9.87
N LEU A 149 9.17 2.19 -10.22
CA LEU A 149 10.01 1.00 -10.09
C LEU A 149 11.23 1.06 -11.02
N ALA A 150 11.07 1.51 -12.26
CA ALA A 150 12.19 1.66 -13.19
C ALA A 150 13.21 2.70 -12.68
N ASN A 151 12.75 3.80 -12.07
CA ASN A 151 13.64 4.78 -11.45
C ASN A 151 14.40 4.17 -10.26
N LEU A 152 13.73 3.34 -9.46
CA LEU A 152 14.36 2.64 -8.34
C LEU A 152 15.39 1.61 -8.82
N GLU A 153 15.07 0.83 -9.86
CA GLU A 153 15.99 -0.12 -10.49
C GLU A 153 17.21 0.60 -11.07
N ALA A 154 17.03 1.77 -11.69
CA ALA A 154 18.14 2.58 -12.18
C ALA A 154 19.08 3.01 -11.04
N LEU A 155 18.53 3.47 -9.90
CA LEU A 155 19.33 3.78 -8.70
C LEU A 155 20.06 2.54 -8.17
N ALA A 156 19.41 1.39 -8.20
CA ALA A 156 20.03 0.14 -7.78
C ALA A 156 21.22 -0.24 -8.67
N HIS A 157 21.11 -0.07 -10.00
CA HIS A 157 22.18 -0.37 -10.95
C HIS A 157 23.43 0.52 -10.82
N GLU A 158 23.30 1.71 -10.22
CA GLU A 158 24.44 2.56 -9.88
C GLU A 158 25.22 2.04 -8.65
N CYS A 159 24.61 1.14 -7.87
CA CYS A 159 25.20 0.55 -6.68
C CYS A 159 25.90 -0.79 -6.98
N GLU A 160 26.86 -1.16 -6.13
CA GLU A 160 27.44 -2.50 -6.14
C GLU A 160 26.35 -3.58 -5.95
N ASP A 161 26.49 -4.70 -6.66
CA ASP A 161 25.55 -5.83 -6.67
C ASP A 161 24.11 -5.52 -7.11
N SER A 162 23.86 -4.35 -7.71
CA SER A 162 22.50 -3.87 -8.03
C SER A 162 21.59 -3.82 -6.80
N LYS A 163 22.16 -3.45 -5.63
CA LYS A 163 21.42 -3.31 -4.37
C LYS A 163 21.61 -1.93 -3.76
N ILE A 164 20.50 -1.28 -3.44
CA ILE A 164 20.46 0.04 -2.81
C ILE A 164 20.91 -0.06 -1.35
N THR A 165 21.73 0.89 -0.91
CA THR A 165 22.07 1.10 0.50
C THR A 165 21.49 2.43 0.98
N LEU A 166 21.46 2.63 2.30
CA LEU A 166 21.02 3.90 2.87
C LEU A 166 22.00 5.03 2.53
N GLU A 167 23.30 4.73 2.42
CA GLU A 167 24.32 5.69 2.01
C GLU A 167 24.16 6.10 0.54
N SER A 168 23.82 5.17 -0.36
CA SER A 168 23.67 5.50 -1.78
C SER A 168 22.50 6.46 -2.00
N LEU A 169 21.35 6.23 -1.35
CA LEU A 169 20.21 7.15 -1.42
C LEU A 169 20.54 8.56 -0.92
N LYS A 170 21.34 8.67 0.16
CA LYS A 170 21.77 9.96 0.71
C LYS A 170 22.63 10.77 -0.25
N GLN A 171 23.39 10.13 -1.13
CA GLN A 171 24.22 10.82 -2.13
C GLN A 171 23.38 11.56 -3.18
N HIS A 172 22.16 11.12 -3.45
CA HIS A 172 21.24 11.76 -4.39
C HIS A 172 20.52 12.99 -3.81
N HIS A 173 20.71 13.31 -2.53
CA HIS A 173 20.14 14.49 -1.85
C HIS A 173 18.61 14.59 -2.02
N PHE A 174 17.91 13.45 -2.01
CA PHE A 174 16.45 13.45 -2.05
C PHE A 174 15.87 14.15 -0.81
N PRO A 175 14.65 14.73 -0.92
CA PRO A 175 13.91 15.14 0.27
C PRO A 175 13.77 13.96 1.24
N PRO A 176 13.86 14.16 2.58
CA PRO A 176 13.89 13.06 3.55
C PRO A 176 12.72 12.07 3.42
N VAL A 177 11.52 12.56 3.11
CA VAL A 177 10.35 11.71 2.90
C VAL A 177 10.48 10.84 1.65
N THR A 178 11.05 11.37 0.58
CA THR A 178 11.30 10.62 -0.66
C THR A 178 12.40 9.58 -0.44
N GLU A 179 13.49 9.94 0.23
CA GLU A 179 14.55 9.00 0.62
C GLU A 179 13.99 7.83 1.43
N ASN A 180 13.21 8.14 2.48
CA ASN A 180 12.62 7.13 3.33
C ASN A 180 11.65 6.22 2.56
N PHE A 181 10.85 6.77 1.66
CA PHE A 181 9.98 6.00 0.79
C PHE A 181 10.76 5.07 -0.13
N LEU A 182 11.81 5.56 -0.81
CA LEU A 182 12.64 4.75 -1.70
C LEU A 182 13.36 3.63 -0.96
N PHE A 183 13.82 3.89 0.27
CA PHE A 183 14.43 2.86 1.13
C PHE A 183 13.46 1.70 1.43
N HIS A 184 12.23 2.03 1.85
CA HIS A 184 11.21 1.03 2.14
C HIS A 184 10.71 0.33 0.87
N LEU A 185 10.62 1.05 -0.25
CA LEU A 185 10.25 0.48 -1.53
C LEU A 185 11.31 -0.50 -2.02
N ALA A 186 12.60 -0.16 -1.87
CA ALA A 186 13.71 -1.06 -2.16
C ALA A 186 13.63 -2.35 -1.33
N ALA A 187 13.26 -2.25 -0.05
CA ALA A 187 13.05 -3.44 0.78
C ALA A 187 11.89 -4.29 0.25
N ALA A 188 10.76 -3.66 -0.10
CA ALA A 188 9.58 -4.34 -0.64
C ALA A 188 9.85 -5.05 -1.97
N GLU A 189 10.67 -4.46 -2.82
CA GLU A 189 11.04 -4.99 -4.15
C GLU A 189 12.32 -5.84 -4.13
N GLN A 190 12.85 -6.17 -2.94
CA GLN A 190 14.08 -6.96 -2.77
C GLN A 190 15.29 -6.32 -3.48
N LEU A 191 15.33 -5.00 -3.59
CA LEU A 191 16.45 -4.22 -4.12
C LEU A 191 17.32 -3.62 -3.00
N LEU A 192 16.92 -3.74 -1.74
CA LEU A 192 17.71 -3.25 -0.61
C LEU A 192 18.83 -4.24 -0.22
N ARG A 193 20.02 -3.71 0.06
CA ARG A 193 21.09 -4.42 0.78
C ARG A 193 20.86 -4.24 2.28
N ILE A 194 20.60 -5.35 2.98
CA ILE A 194 20.44 -5.40 4.44
C ILE A 194 21.81 -5.49 5.10
#